data_AF-A0AAP6LEX8-F1
#
_entry.id   AF-A0AAP6LEX8-F1
#
_cell.length_a   1.000
_cell.length_b   1.000
_cell.length_c   1.000
_cell.angle_alpha   90.00
_cell.angle_beta   90.00
_cell.angle_gamma   90.00
#
_symmetry.space_group_name_H-M   'P 1'
#
loop_
_entity.id
_entity.type
_entity.pdbx_description
1 polymer ?
#
loop_
_entity_poly.entity_id
_entity_poly.type
_entity_poly.pdbx_seq_one_letter_code
_entity_poly.pdbx_strand_id
1 'polypeptide(L)'
;MNDEMTENLMDDNGDTLFAGQPVRVVERDGVRYTLLGTAHVSQASVEVVERAINSGRFDAVAVELDPQRLQALTNPDALAKLDLVEVIRKGRVALFAANLALAAYQRRLAEQLGIEPGAELKRAVGLANAHNLPVHLIDREVGLTFKRASQRLGFFGKIKLVMGLGAGLFASDDVGEDEIEKLKQGDMLEASFGEFASESPALYETIIGERDRYMATRLREVHDPAQREVLAVVGAGHLAGLAKYLESDTEAPGPLRASLEDVPKKRNIPWITLTILAVVLAGIAVGFYRGGLGVGTELLAVWAMYTGGLAGLGCLLAGSHPLSILTAIVVAPFKPFRLSIPTGAFAALVEARLRKPAYEDFLKLRDDAQSVRGWYRNRVTRVVLTFMLTNLGSMLGLWLTGFQVWNKVGG
;
A
#
# COMPACT_ATOMS: atom_id res chain seq x y z
N MET A 1 -25.86 19.88 6.07
CA MET A 1 -26.20 19.84 7.51
C MET A 1 -24.90 20.06 8.32
N ASN A 2 -24.14 21.11 7.98
CA ASN A 2 -22.76 21.35 8.48
C ASN A 2 -22.61 22.74 9.14
N ASP A 3 -23.70 23.44 9.46
CA ASP A 3 -23.65 24.85 9.92
C ASP A 3 -23.18 25.06 11.38
N GLU A 4 -22.73 24.03 12.09
CA GLU A 4 -22.20 24.15 13.46
C GLU A 4 -20.87 23.40 13.67
N MET A 5 -19.92 23.50 12.72
CA MET A 5 -18.65 22.75 12.78
C MET A 5 -17.40 23.54 13.22
N THR A 6 -17.57 24.67 13.93
CA THR A 6 -16.41 25.39 14.48
C THR A 6 -16.74 25.95 15.86
N GLU A 7 -16.40 25.20 16.91
CA GLU A 7 -16.25 25.77 18.25
C GLU A 7 -14.96 26.60 18.26
N ASN A 8 -15.08 27.92 18.39
CA ASN A 8 -13.93 28.83 18.48
C ASN A 8 -13.30 28.75 19.87
N LEU A 9 -12.39 27.80 20.05
CA LEU A 9 -11.52 27.74 21.23
C LEU A 9 -10.44 28.82 21.10
N MET A 10 -10.37 29.73 22.09
CA MET A 10 -9.37 30.80 22.16
C MET A 10 -8.11 30.33 22.91
N ASP A 11 -6.95 30.87 22.54
CA ASP A 11 -5.71 30.78 23.32
C ASP A 11 -5.62 31.88 24.39
N ASP A 12 -4.60 31.83 25.24
CA ASP A 12 -4.36 32.80 26.32
C ASP A 12 -4.15 34.24 25.82
N ASN A 13 -3.87 34.43 24.52
CA ASN A 13 -3.69 35.73 23.88
C ASN A 13 -4.97 36.24 23.19
N GLY A 14 -6.06 35.46 23.19
CA GLY A 14 -7.33 35.80 22.56
C GLY A 14 -7.42 35.45 21.06
N ASP A 15 -6.44 34.75 20.51
CA ASP A 15 -6.46 34.26 19.13
C ASP A 15 -7.20 32.93 19.02
N THR A 16 -7.84 32.66 17.88
CA THR A 16 -8.50 31.37 17.65
C THR A 16 -7.44 30.28 17.46
N LEU A 17 -7.42 29.30 18.37
CA LEU A 17 -6.45 28.20 18.39
C LEU A 17 -6.40 27.44 17.06
N PHE A 18 -7.56 27.34 16.40
CA PHE A 18 -7.77 26.49 15.23
C PHE A 18 -8.19 27.26 13.98
N ALA A 19 -7.82 28.54 13.87
CA ALA A 19 -8.18 29.40 12.74
C ALA A 19 -7.96 28.70 11.38
N GLY A 20 -9.04 28.57 10.60
CA GLY A 20 -8.96 28.03 9.24
C GLY A 20 -8.82 26.50 9.13
N GLN A 21 -9.02 25.75 10.21
CA GLN A 21 -9.09 24.28 10.19
C GLN A 21 -10.42 23.79 10.77
N PRO A 22 -11.02 22.72 10.23
CA PRO A 22 -12.25 22.14 10.77
C PRO A 22 -11.97 21.45 12.11
N VAL A 23 -12.79 21.74 13.12
CA VAL A 23 -12.64 21.18 14.47
C VAL A 23 -13.96 20.66 15.00
N ARG A 24 -13.92 19.51 15.66
CA ARG A 24 -15.08 18.96 16.38
C ARG A 24 -14.67 18.53 17.76
N VAL A 25 -15.46 18.92 18.75
CA VAL A 25 -15.26 18.50 20.14
C VAL A 25 -16.28 17.43 20.47
N VAL A 26 -15.81 16.32 21.04
CA VAL A 26 -16.65 15.21 21.48
C VAL A 26 -16.27 14.86 22.91
N GLU A 27 -17.25 14.85 23.81
CA GLU A 27 -17.06 14.36 25.17
C GLU A 27 -17.51 12.89 25.27
N ARG A 28 -16.61 12.03 25.74
CA ARG A 28 -16.90 10.62 25.91
C ARG A 28 -16.13 10.04 27.10
N ASP A 29 -16.85 9.31 27.96
CA ASP A 29 -16.29 8.59 29.10
C ASP A 29 -15.45 9.49 30.05
N GLY A 30 -15.83 10.78 30.17
CA GLY A 30 -15.15 11.77 31.01
C GLY A 30 -13.94 12.46 30.35
N VAL A 31 -13.70 12.20 29.07
CA VAL A 31 -12.65 12.81 28.27
C VAL A 31 -13.25 13.73 27.22
N ARG A 32 -12.68 14.92 27.08
CA ARG A 32 -12.98 15.88 26.02
C ARG A 32 -11.95 15.69 24.89
N TYR A 33 -12.42 15.12 23.78
CA TYR A 33 -11.62 14.94 22.56
C TYR A 33 -11.81 16.14 21.65
N THR A 34 -10.74 16.90 21.43
CA THR A 34 -10.69 17.94 20.40
C THR A 34 -10.14 17.33 19.11
N LEU A 35 -11.02 17.05 18.16
CA LEU A 35 -10.68 16.48 16.86
C LEU A 35 -10.32 17.61 15.90
N LEU A 36 -9.05 17.72 15.54
CA LEU A 36 -8.51 18.70 14.60
C LEU A 36 -8.35 18.05 13.23
N GLY A 37 -9.18 18.47 12.27
CA GLY A 37 -9.05 18.06 10.87
C GLY A 37 -7.95 18.86 10.17
N THR A 38 -7.05 18.15 9.51
CA THR A 38 -5.88 18.71 8.82
C THR A 38 -5.87 18.31 7.35
N ALA A 39 -5.23 19.14 6.51
CA ALA A 39 -4.88 18.76 5.15
C ALA A 39 -3.40 18.30 5.14
N HIS A 40 -3.15 17.03 4.80
CA HIS A 40 -1.83 16.37 4.90
C HIS A 40 -0.71 16.94 4.02
N VAL A 41 -0.96 18.07 3.35
CA VAL A 41 -0.05 18.81 2.48
C VAL A 41 -0.20 20.33 2.67
N SER A 42 -0.59 20.77 3.87
CA SER A 42 -0.84 22.19 4.16
C SER A 42 0.07 22.72 5.27
N GLN A 43 0.86 23.75 4.95
CA GLN A 43 1.67 24.46 5.93
C GLN A 43 0.80 25.10 7.03
N ALA A 44 -0.39 25.59 6.68
CA ALA A 44 -1.34 26.14 7.64
C ALA A 44 -1.80 25.08 8.66
N SER A 45 -1.97 23.83 8.23
CA SER A 45 -2.30 22.74 9.17
C SER A 45 -1.16 22.45 10.14
N VAL A 46 0.10 22.55 9.70
CA VAL A 46 1.27 22.44 10.59
C VAL A 46 1.25 23.54 11.64
N GLU A 47 1.10 24.80 11.25
CA GLU A 47 1.10 25.95 12.16
C GLU A 47 -0.02 25.87 13.21
N VAL A 48 -1.22 25.43 12.81
CA VAL A 48 -2.34 25.23 13.74
C VAL A 48 -2.05 24.12 14.74
N VAL A 49 -1.45 23.01 14.32
CA VAL A 49 -1.00 21.94 15.22
C VAL A 49 0.04 22.47 16.21
N GLU A 50 0.99 23.29 15.76
CA GLU A 50 1.98 23.89 16.65
C GLU A 50 1.34 24.79 17.70
N ARG A 51 0.43 25.68 17.29
CA ARG A 51 -0.29 26.57 18.20
C ARG A 51 -1.13 25.80 19.21
N ALA A 52 -1.86 24.78 18.75
CA ALA A 52 -2.70 23.95 19.60
C ALA A 52 -1.91 23.23 20.69
N ILE A 53 -0.79 22.58 20.34
CA ILE A 53 0.02 21.84 21.32
C ILE A 53 0.75 22.81 22.26
N ASN A 54 1.30 23.92 21.73
CA ASN A 54 2.00 24.92 22.55
C ASN A 54 1.08 25.71 23.49
N SER A 55 -0.24 25.65 23.32
CA SER A 55 -1.20 26.25 24.24
C SER A 55 -1.19 25.64 25.64
N GLY A 56 -0.62 24.42 25.80
CA GLY A 56 -0.58 23.72 27.08
C GLY A 56 -1.93 23.20 27.59
N ARG A 57 -3.00 23.28 26.78
CA ARG A 57 -4.35 22.85 27.17
C ARG A 57 -4.57 21.34 27.18
N PHE A 58 -3.72 20.56 26.51
CA PHE A 58 -3.95 19.15 26.26
C PHE A 58 -3.05 18.27 27.10
N ASP A 59 -3.62 17.19 27.63
CA ASP A 59 -2.92 16.19 28.45
C ASP A 59 -2.29 15.10 27.60
N ALA A 60 -2.77 14.90 26.36
CA ALA A 60 -2.25 13.93 25.41
C ALA A 60 -2.55 14.32 23.96
N VAL A 61 -1.78 13.76 23.03
CA VAL A 61 -1.95 13.96 21.59
C VAL A 61 -2.17 12.63 20.89
N ALA A 62 -3.27 12.50 20.16
CA ALA A 62 -3.54 11.38 19.28
C ALA A 62 -3.29 11.79 17.82
N VAL A 63 -2.72 10.89 17.02
CA VAL A 63 -2.39 11.16 15.61
C VAL A 63 -2.89 10.03 14.69
N GLU A 64 -3.38 10.38 13.50
CA GLU A 64 -3.73 9.45 12.41
C GLU A 64 -2.48 8.78 11.80
N LEU A 65 -1.75 8.03 12.62
CA LEU A 65 -0.61 7.22 12.21
C LEU A 65 -0.68 5.84 12.88
N ASP A 66 -0.19 4.86 12.15
CA ASP A 66 0.20 3.56 12.69
C ASP A 66 1.71 3.53 12.99
N PRO A 67 2.22 2.58 13.80
CA PRO A 67 3.64 2.52 14.17
C PRO A 67 4.60 2.44 12.97
N GLN A 68 4.21 1.76 11.89
CA GLN A 68 5.04 1.61 10.69
C GLN A 68 5.09 2.93 9.91
N ARG A 69 3.97 3.65 9.80
CA ARG A 69 3.94 4.99 9.19
C ARG A 69 4.75 6.00 9.99
N LEU A 70 4.64 6.00 11.31
CA LEU A 70 5.46 6.88 12.15
C LEU A 70 6.95 6.58 11.96
N GLN A 71 7.34 5.30 11.93
CA GLN A 71 8.73 4.92 11.65
C GLN A 71 9.19 5.40 10.27
N ALA A 72 8.34 5.31 9.25
CA ALA A 72 8.67 5.79 7.90
C ALA A 72 8.85 7.31 7.84
N LEU A 73 8.04 8.08 8.58
CA LEU A 73 8.14 9.55 8.65
C LEU A 73 9.34 10.04 9.47
N THR A 74 9.71 9.30 10.51
CA THR A 74 10.82 9.67 11.42
C THR A 74 12.17 9.13 10.97
N ASN A 75 12.18 7.98 10.28
CA ASN A 75 13.38 7.32 9.80
C ASN A 75 13.19 6.83 8.36
N PRO A 76 13.20 7.75 7.37
CA PRO A 76 13.02 7.40 5.97
C PRO A 76 14.10 6.44 5.44
N ASP A 77 15.29 6.44 6.06
CA ASP A 77 16.40 5.54 5.72
C ASP A 77 16.26 4.14 6.35
N ALA A 78 15.21 3.86 7.13
CA ALA A 78 14.98 2.52 7.67
C ALA A 78 14.77 1.48 6.55
N LEU A 79 14.18 1.89 5.42
CA LEU A 79 14.01 1.04 4.24
C LEU A 79 15.36 0.63 3.63
N ALA A 80 16.37 1.51 3.71
CA ALA A 80 17.73 1.27 3.25
C ALA A 80 18.47 0.19 4.04
N LYS A 81 17.93 -0.20 5.20
CA LYS A 81 18.51 -1.22 6.08
C LYS A 81 17.89 -2.62 5.89
N LEU A 82 16.90 -2.77 5.01
CA LEU A 82 16.28 -4.07 4.74
C LEU A 82 17.22 -4.98 3.93
N ASP A 83 17.44 -6.21 4.41
CA ASP A 83 18.19 -7.22 3.67
C ASP A 83 17.35 -7.75 2.49
N LEU A 84 17.74 -7.37 1.28
CA LEU A 84 17.06 -7.79 0.05
C LEU A 84 17.04 -9.32 -0.11
N VAL A 85 18.06 -10.03 0.38
CA VAL A 85 18.11 -11.50 0.35
C VAL A 85 17.02 -12.09 1.23
N GLU A 86 16.78 -11.49 2.40
CA GLU A 86 15.71 -11.90 3.31
C GLU A 86 14.34 -11.62 2.70
N VAL A 87 14.16 -10.44 2.07
CA VAL A 87 12.92 -10.07 1.37
C VAL A 87 12.59 -11.07 0.25
N ILE A 88 13.59 -11.47 -0.55
CA ILE A 88 13.42 -12.49 -1.59
C ILE A 88 13.08 -13.85 -0.98
N ARG A 89 13.82 -14.30 0.05
CA ARG A 89 13.63 -15.61 0.68
C ARG A 89 12.27 -15.73 1.36
N LYS A 90 11.78 -14.65 1.98
CA LYS A 90 10.46 -14.59 2.63
C LYS A 90 9.32 -14.32 1.65
N GLY A 91 9.59 -14.21 0.35
CA GLY A 91 8.57 -13.94 -0.68
C GLY A 91 7.92 -12.56 -0.56
N ARG A 92 8.58 -11.60 0.10
CA ARG A 92 8.05 -10.25 0.37
C ARG A 92 8.42 -9.22 -0.71
N VAL A 93 9.01 -9.67 -1.83
CA VAL A 93 9.47 -8.78 -2.91
C VAL A 93 8.35 -7.92 -3.48
N ALA A 94 7.15 -8.49 -3.66
CA ALA A 94 6.00 -7.74 -4.16
C ALA A 94 5.54 -6.64 -3.21
N LEU A 95 5.52 -6.91 -1.90
CA LEU A 95 5.19 -5.91 -0.88
C LEU A 95 6.27 -4.82 -0.82
N PHE A 96 7.53 -5.21 -0.91
CA PHE A 96 8.66 -4.28 -0.97
C PHE A 96 8.57 -3.37 -2.21
N ALA A 97 8.23 -3.92 -3.38
CA ALA A 97 8.01 -3.16 -4.60
C ALA A 97 6.85 -2.16 -4.48
N ALA A 98 5.73 -2.59 -3.90
CA ALA A 98 4.56 -1.74 -3.68
C ALA A 98 4.88 -0.58 -2.72
N ASN A 99 5.58 -0.86 -1.62
CA ASN A 99 6.03 0.18 -0.69
C ASN A 99 6.97 1.18 -1.37
N LEU A 100 7.87 0.70 -2.24
CA LEU A 100 8.78 1.56 -2.98
C LEU A 100 8.03 2.45 -3.98
N ALA A 101 7.06 1.90 -4.72
CA ALA A 101 6.24 2.66 -5.64
C ALA A 101 5.40 3.73 -4.91
N LEU A 102 4.81 3.39 -3.77
CA LEU A 102 4.06 4.33 -2.95
C LEU A 102 4.96 5.45 -2.40
N ALA A 103 6.14 5.11 -1.89
CA ALA A 103 7.11 6.10 -1.42
C ALA A 103 7.58 7.04 -2.53
N ALA A 104 7.79 6.53 -3.74
CA ALA A 104 8.14 7.33 -4.91
C ALA A 104 7.00 8.29 -5.31
N TYR A 105 5.75 7.81 -5.29
CA TYR A 105 4.57 8.64 -5.54
C TYR A 105 4.40 9.74 -4.50
N GLN A 106 4.51 9.39 -3.21
CA GLN A 106 4.46 10.33 -2.09
C GLN A 106 5.56 11.40 -2.20
N ARG A 107 6.77 11.01 -2.60
CA ARG A 107 7.88 11.95 -2.79
C ARG A 107 7.66 12.90 -3.96
N ARG A 108 7.13 12.41 -5.08
CA ARG A 108 6.79 13.26 -6.24
C ARG A 108 5.74 14.30 -5.87
N LEU A 109 4.69 13.91 -5.14
CA LEU A 109 3.70 14.85 -4.62
C LEU A 109 4.33 15.87 -3.66
N ALA A 110 5.23 15.43 -2.77
CA ALA A 110 5.95 16.31 -1.86
C ALA A 110 6.76 17.40 -2.57
N GLU A 111 7.48 17.03 -3.63
CA GLU A 111 8.32 17.95 -4.41
C GLU A 111 7.49 18.91 -5.25
N GLN A 112 6.37 18.46 -5.82
CA GLN A 112 5.45 19.31 -6.58
C GLN A 112 4.73 20.33 -5.69
N LEU A 113 4.41 19.96 -4.46
CA LEU A 113 3.68 20.81 -3.51
C LEU A 113 4.60 21.58 -2.55
N GLY A 114 5.90 21.32 -2.57
CA GLY A 114 6.88 21.94 -1.67
C GLY A 114 6.70 21.59 -0.18
N ILE A 115 5.86 20.60 0.15
CA ILE A 115 5.45 20.26 1.51
C ILE A 115 5.65 18.75 1.73
N GLU A 116 6.26 18.34 2.84
CA GLU A 116 6.42 16.93 3.22
C GLU A 116 5.04 16.34 3.59
N PRO A 117 4.50 15.33 2.87
CA PRO A 117 3.20 14.75 3.19
C PRO A 117 3.23 14.13 4.60
N GLY A 118 2.27 14.50 5.43
CA GLY A 118 2.25 14.09 6.84
C GLY A 118 3.11 14.95 7.77
N ALA A 119 3.58 16.13 7.32
CA ALA A 119 4.36 17.06 8.13
C ALA A 119 3.63 17.46 9.41
N GLU A 120 2.32 17.69 9.33
CA GLU A 120 1.47 18.05 10.47
C GLU A 120 1.41 16.94 11.53
N LEU A 121 1.29 15.67 11.11
CA LEU A 121 1.29 14.53 12.03
C LEU A 121 2.68 14.31 12.64
N LYS A 122 3.74 14.39 11.84
CA LYS A 122 5.13 14.31 12.30
C LYS A 122 5.45 15.42 13.30
N ARG A 123 4.96 16.63 13.02
CA ARG A 123 5.13 17.79 13.90
C ARG A 123 4.35 17.63 15.21
N ALA A 124 3.12 17.12 15.15
CA ALA A 124 2.33 16.81 16.34
C ALA A 124 3.08 15.85 17.27
N VAL A 125 3.62 14.74 16.74
CA VAL A 125 4.41 13.79 17.51
C VAL A 125 5.68 14.41 18.07
N GLY A 126 6.40 15.21 17.26
CA GLY A 126 7.62 15.89 17.70
C GLY A 126 7.38 16.87 18.85
N LEU A 127 6.33 17.68 18.78
CA LEU A 127 5.96 18.62 19.84
C LEU A 127 5.43 17.92 21.08
N ALA A 128 4.58 16.91 20.94
CA ALA A 128 4.10 16.14 22.07
C ALA A 128 5.26 15.53 22.86
N ASN A 129 6.24 14.94 22.18
CA ASN A 129 7.46 14.42 22.82
C ASN A 129 8.28 15.53 23.50
N ALA A 130 8.41 16.71 22.88
CA ALA A 130 9.14 17.83 23.47
C ALA A 130 8.47 18.37 24.75
N HIS A 131 7.14 18.32 24.81
CA HIS A 131 6.32 18.71 25.97
C HIS A 131 6.07 17.55 26.95
N ASN A 132 6.65 16.37 26.72
CA ASN A 132 6.42 15.14 27.50
C ASN A 132 4.95 14.72 27.58
N LEU A 133 4.17 15.03 26.54
CA LEU A 133 2.79 14.58 26.40
C LEU A 133 2.76 13.15 25.83
N PRO A 134 1.90 12.26 26.38
CA PRO A 134 1.64 10.95 25.79
C PRO A 134 1.15 11.07 24.34
N VAL A 135 1.73 10.23 23.46
CA VAL A 135 1.37 10.15 22.04
C VAL A 135 0.61 8.85 21.76
N HIS A 136 -0.62 8.98 21.25
CA HIS A 136 -1.48 7.86 20.88
C HIS A 136 -1.56 7.67 19.37
N LEU A 137 -1.14 6.50 18.90
CA LEU A 137 -1.26 6.10 17.50
C LEU A 137 -2.63 5.43 17.30
N ILE A 138 -3.51 6.10 16.55
CA ILE A 138 -4.93 5.70 16.45
C ILE A 138 -5.31 5.11 15.09
N ASP A 139 -4.43 5.13 14.09
CA ASP A 139 -4.75 4.60 12.75
C ASP A 139 -4.42 3.10 12.59
N ARG A 140 -5.07 2.47 11.63
CA ARG A 140 -4.89 1.06 11.26
C ARG A 140 -3.78 0.93 10.22
N GLU A 141 -3.02 -0.16 10.29
CA GLU A 141 -1.98 -0.45 9.31
C GLU A 141 -2.53 -0.36 7.87
N VAL A 142 -1.87 0.44 7.04
CA VAL A 142 -2.26 0.67 5.64
C VAL A 142 -2.30 -0.63 4.84
N GLY A 143 -1.32 -1.53 5.06
CA GLY A 143 -1.28 -2.84 4.40
C GLY A 143 -2.50 -3.70 4.73
N LEU A 144 -2.96 -3.66 5.97
CA LEU A 144 -4.16 -4.33 6.44
C LEU A 144 -5.43 -3.75 5.80
N THR A 145 -5.54 -2.42 5.76
CA THR A 145 -6.64 -1.69 5.11
C THR A 145 -6.76 -2.07 3.63
N PHE A 146 -5.66 -2.02 2.87
CA PHE A 146 -5.67 -2.42 1.46
C PHE A 146 -6.00 -3.90 1.26
N LYS A 147 -5.50 -4.78 2.14
CA LYS A 147 -5.81 -6.20 2.08
C LYS A 147 -7.31 -6.44 2.26
N ARG A 148 -7.95 -5.79 3.24
CA ARG A 148 -9.40 -5.86 3.46
C ARG A 148 -10.19 -5.30 2.28
N ALA A 149 -9.82 -4.11 1.79
CA ALA A 149 -10.47 -3.50 0.63
C ALA A 149 -10.40 -4.42 -0.59
N SER A 150 -9.23 -5.01 -0.84
CA SER A 150 -9.03 -5.98 -1.92
C SER A 150 -9.86 -7.26 -1.74
N GLN A 151 -10.11 -7.72 -0.51
CA GLN A 151 -10.92 -8.92 -0.28
C GLN A 151 -12.41 -8.66 -0.52
N ARG A 152 -12.88 -7.43 -0.27
CA ARG A 152 -14.24 -6.99 -0.59
C ARG A 152 -14.44 -6.79 -2.10
N LEU A 153 -13.38 -6.48 -2.84
CA LEU A 153 -13.44 -6.47 -4.30
C LEU A 153 -13.48 -7.90 -4.87
N GLY A 154 -14.48 -8.15 -5.72
CA GLY A 154 -14.50 -9.31 -6.62
C GLY A 154 -13.36 -9.25 -7.64
N PHE A 155 -13.16 -10.34 -8.41
CA PHE A 155 -12.09 -10.42 -9.43
C PHE A 155 -12.14 -9.27 -10.43
N PHE A 156 -13.34 -8.94 -10.94
CA PHE A 156 -13.54 -7.83 -11.88
C PHE A 156 -13.29 -6.45 -11.25
N GLY A 157 -13.69 -6.25 -9.99
CA GLY A 157 -13.43 -5.00 -9.27
C GLY A 157 -11.94 -4.73 -9.08
N LYS A 158 -11.14 -5.78 -8.84
CA LYS A 158 -9.68 -5.67 -8.79
C LYS A 158 -9.07 -5.27 -10.12
N ILE A 159 -9.54 -5.86 -11.21
CA ILE A 159 -9.07 -5.51 -12.56
C ILE A 159 -9.43 -4.06 -12.87
N LYS A 160 -10.68 -3.63 -12.62
CA LYS A 160 -11.11 -2.24 -12.84
C LYS A 160 -10.25 -1.26 -12.05
N LEU A 161 -9.97 -1.55 -10.78
CA LEU A 161 -9.09 -0.72 -9.94
C LEU A 161 -7.68 -0.63 -10.50
N VAL A 162 -7.06 -1.76 -10.86
CA VAL A 162 -5.70 -1.78 -11.43
C VAL A 162 -5.64 -1.04 -12.77
N MET A 163 -6.65 -1.21 -13.62
CA MET A 163 -6.72 -0.51 -14.92
C MET A 163 -6.96 0.99 -14.73
N GLY A 164 -7.79 1.40 -13.77
CA GLY A 164 -8.03 2.81 -13.44
C GLY A 164 -6.79 3.50 -12.87
N LEU A 165 -6.10 2.85 -11.93
CA LEU A 165 -4.82 3.35 -11.40
C LEU A 165 -3.75 3.41 -12.50
N GLY A 166 -3.70 2.39 -13.37
CA GLY A 166 -2.81 2.39 -14.53
C GLY A 166 -3.07 3.55 -15.47
N ALA A 167 -4.34 3.80 -15.82
CA ALA A 167 -4.74 4.91 -16.68
C ALA A 167 -4.34 6.27 -16.08
N GLY A 168 -4.52 6.45 -14.76
CA GLY A 168 -4.08 7.67 -14.06
C GLY A 168 -2.56 7.87 -14.02
N LEU A 169 -1.76 6.80 -14.06
CA LEU A 169 -0.29 6.88 -14.15
C LEU A 169 0.23 7.14 -15.57
N PHE A 170 -0.55 6.81 -16.59
CA PHE A 170 -0.22 7.07 -18.00
C PHE A 170 -0.87 8.35 -18.55
N ALA A 171 -1.77 8.96 -17.78
CA ALA A 171 -2.25 10.31 -18.03
C ALA A 171 -1.08 11.28 -17.76
N SER A 172 -0.42 11.69 -18.84
CA SER A 172 0.59 12.73 -18.81
C SER A 172 -0.04 14.07 -18.41
N ASP A 173 0.61 14.72 -17.46
CA ASP A 173 0.27 15.98 -16.81
C ASP A 173 -0.11 17.12 -17.77
N ASP A 174 -1.20 17.81 -17.46
CA ASP A 174 -1.22 19.27 -17.27
C ASP A 174 -2.48 19.61 -16.45
N VAL A 175 -2.34 19.59 -15.12
CA VAL A 175 -3.40 20.10 -14.22
C VAL A 175 -3.30 21.61 -14.34
N GLY A 176 -4.17 22.21 -15.17
CA GLY A 176 -4.19 23.65 -15.38
C GLY A 176 -4.42 24.42 -14.07
N GLU A 177 -3.97 25.67 -14.01
CA GLU A 177 -4.16 26.55 -12.84
C GLU A 177 -5.63 26.61 -12.38
N ASP A 178 -6.58 26.45 -13.30
CA ASP A 178 -8.03 26.39 -13.06
C ASP A 178 -8.48 25.14 -12.25
N GLU A 179 -7.81 24.00 -12.40
CA GLU A 179 -8.07 22.79 -11.60
C GLU A 179 -7.42 22.86 -10.23
N ILE A 180 -6.26 23.52 -10.13
CA ILE A 180 -5.58 23.82 -8.85
C ILE A 180 -6.40 24.83 -8.03
N GLU A 181 -7.05 25.80 -8.66
CA GLU A 181 -7.90 26.77 -7.97
C GLU A 181 -9.22 26.14 -7.48
N LYS A 182 -9.79 25.20 -8.23
CA LYS A 182 -10.90 24.34 -7.73
C LYS A 182 -10.47 23.49 -6.54
N LEU A 183 -9.23 23.00 -6.50
CA LEU A 183 -8.68 22.24 -5.37
C LEU A 183 -8.50 23.07 -4.09
N LYS A 184 -8.47 24.41 -4.16
CA LYS A 184 -8.35 25.31 -2.99
C LYS A 184 -9.68 25.59 -2.29
N GLN A 185 -10.81 25.26 -2.91
CA GLN A 185 -12.13 25.36 -2.29
C GLN A 185 -12.42 24.06 -1.53
N GLY A 186 -12.60 24.15 -0.20
CA GLY A 186 -12.75 22.99 0.69
C GLY A 186 -13.85 21.99 0.29
N ASP A 187 -14.77 22.40 -0.58
CA ASP A 187 -15.88 21.59 -1.12
C ASP A 187 -15.45 20.52 -2.15
N MET A 188 -14.28 20.61 -2.78
CA MET A 188 -13.85 19.64 -3.80
C MET A 188 -13.36 18.31 -3.21
N LEU A 189 -12.77 18.32 -2.01
CA LEU A 189 -12.41 17.08 -1.32
C LEU A 189 -13.67 16.30 -0.96
N GLU A 190 -14.67 16.97 -0.38
CA GLU A 190 -15.95 16.36 -0.02
C GLU A 190 -16.73 15.86 -1.26
N ALA A 191 -16.74 16.63 -2.36
CA ALA A 191 -17.33 16.22 -3.63
C ALA A 191 -16.61 14.99 -4.24
N SER A 192 -15.27 14.97 -4.22
CA SER A 192 -14.48 13.82 -4.71
C SER A 192 -14.67 12.57 -3.84
N PHE A 193 -14.76 12.76 -2.52
CA PHE A 193 -15.04 11.66 -1.59
C PHE A 193 -16.48 11.14 -1.72
N GLY A 194 -17.44 12.02 -1.97
CA GLY A 194 -18.84 11.66 -2.24
C GLY A 194 -19.00 10.91 -3.57
N GLU A 195 -18.32 11.34 -4.62
CA GLU A 195 -18.29 10.65 -5.92
C GLU A 195 -17.63 9.26 -5.77
N PHE A 196 -16.48 9.17 -5.11
CA PHE A 196 -15.83 7.89 -4.80
C PHE A 196 -16.72 6.96 -3.95
N ALA A 197 -17.45 7.51 -2.97
CA ALA A 197 -18.41 6.76 -2.16
C ALA A 197 -19.55 6.19 -3.01
N SER A 198 -20.02 6.94 -4.01
CA SER A 198 -21.09 6.51 -4.91
C SER A 198 -20.64 5.47 -5.94
N GLU A 199 -19.44 5.62 -6.52
CA GLU A 199 -18.92 4.70 -7.53
C GLU A 199 -18.44 3.38 -6.95
N SER A 200 -17.86 3.42 -5.75
CA SER A 200 -17.32 2.24 -5.08
C SER A 200 -17.61 2.23 -3.57
N PRO A 201 -18.89 2.06 -3.17
CA PRO A 201 -19.30 2.09 -1.75
C PRO A 201 -18.53 1.11 -0.87
N ALA A 202 -18.27 -0.10 -1.40
CA ALA A 202 -17.51 -1.12 -0.67
C ALA A 202 -16.05 -0.73 -0.41
N LEU A 203 -15.42 0.02 -1.33
CA LEU A 203 -14.07 0.54 -1.15
C LEU A 203 -14.05 1.72 -0.18
N TYR A 204 -14.97 2.67 -0.37
CA TYR A 204 -15.13 3.80 0.54
C TYR A 204 -15.33 3.34 1.98
N GLU A 205 -16.27 2.42 2.20
CA GLU A 205 -16.54 1.88 3.55
C GLU A 205 -15.30 1.22 4.15
N THR A 206 -14.49 0.51 3.36
CA THR A 206 -13.33 -0.22 3.90
C THR A 206 -12.10 0.68 4.11
N ILE A 207 -11.94 1.69 3.25
CA ILE A 207 -10.77 2.59 3.25
C ILE A 207 -11.01 3.80 4.15
N ILE A 208 -12.25 4.25 4.34
CA ILE A 208 -12.58 5.42 5.16
C ILE A 208 -13.45 5.00 6.35
N GLY A 209 -14.65 4.47 6.10
CA GLY A 209 -15.61 4.17 7.19
C GLY A 209 -15.07 3.24 8.28
N GLU A 210 -14.41 2.13 7.90
CA GLU A 210 -13.78 1.22 8.86
C GLU A 210 -12.59 1.86 9.60
N ARG A 211 -11.86 2.78 8.96
CA ARG A 211 -10.75 3.50 9.61
C ARG A 211 -11.27 4.51 10.60
N ASP A 212 -12.34 5.24 10.28
CA ASP A 212 -13.00 6.16 11.21
C ASP A 212 -13.46 5.42 12.46
N ARG A 213 -14.12 4.28 12.27
CA ARG A 213 -14.56 3.43 13.37
C ARG A 213 -13.39 2.88 14.16
N TYR A 214 -12.30 2.47 13.49
CA TYR A 214 -11.09 1.99 14.15
C TYR A 214 -10.43 3.09 14.99
N MET A 215 -10.28 4.31 14.46
CA MET A 215 -9.72 5.46 15.17
C MET A 215 -10.56 5.83 16.39
N ALA A 216 -11.89 5.87 16.25
CA ALA A 216 -12.80 6.11 17.37
C ALA A 216 -12.64 5.04 18.46
N THR A 217 -12.54 3.77 18.03
CA THR A 217 -12.33 2.63 18.92
C THR A 217 -10.99 2.73 19.65
N ARG A 218 -9.92 3.11 18.95
CA ARG A 218 -8.59 3.31 19.54
C ARG A 218 -8.59 4.43 20.55
N LEU A 219 -9.22 5.57 20.28
CA LEU A 219 -9.34 6.67 21.24
C LEU A 219 -10.02 6.20 22.55
N ARG A 220 -11.09 5.40 22.44
CA ARG A 220 -11.77 4.81 23.59
C ARG A 220 -10.93 3.77 24.34
N GLU A 221 -10.04 3.05 23.64
CA GLU A 221 -9.21 1.98 24.22
C GLU A 221 -7.93 2.52 24.90
N VAL A 222 -7.31 3.56 24.35
CA VAL A 222 -6.04 4.14 24.86
C VAL A 222 -6.26 5.16 25.97
N HIS A 223 -7.50 5.40 26.37
CA HIS A 223 -7.86 6.32 27.44
C HIS A 223 -7.13 5.95 28.74
N ASP A 224 -6.29 6.87 29.22
CA ASP A 224 -5.77 6.89 30.58
C ASP A 224 -6.70 7.73 31.46
N PRO A 225 -7.18 7.24 32.62
CA PRO A 225 -8.02 8.00 33.54
C PRO A 225 -7.45 9.36 33.97
N ALA A 226 -6.14 9.57 33.85
CA ALA A 226 -5.49 10.85 34.12
C ALA A 226 -5.66 11.90 33.01
N GLN A 227 -5.98 11.47 31.79
CA GLN A 227 -6.12 12.35 30.62
C GLN A 227 -7.57 12.81 30.47
N ARG A 228 -7.80 14.13 30.48
CA ARG A 228 -9.13 14.72 30.33
C ARG A 228 -9.28 15.53 29.05
N GLU A 229 -8.21 16.17 28.59
CA GLU A 229 -8.19 16.93 27.34
C GLU A 229 -7.25 16.24 26.33
N VAL A 230 -7.81 15.68 25.27
CA VAL A 230 -7.03 14.97 24.23
C VAL A 230 -7.18 15.69 22.90
N LEU A 231 -6.05 16.09 22.30
CA LEU A 231 -6.02 16.61 20.93
C LEU A 231 -5.83 15.47 19.94
N ALA A 232 -6.79 15.22 19.06
CA ALA A 232 -6.66 14.24 17.98
C ALA A 232 -6.41 14.94 16.64
N VAL A 233 -5.20 14.82 16.10
CA VAL A 233 -4.82 15.36 14.79
C VAL A 233 -5.09 14.32 13.72
N VAL A 234 -6.09 14.57 12.87
CA VAL A 234 -6.57 13.64 11.83
C VAL A 234 -6.74 14.37 10.50
N GLY A 235 -6.83 13.64 9.40
CA GLY A 235 -7.20 14.19 8.10
C GLY A 235 -8.64 14.71 8.11
N ALA A 236 -8.90 15.85 7.47
CA ALA A 236 -10.23 16.46 7.45
C ALA A 236 -11.34 15.52 6.96
N GLY A 237 -11.04 14.62 6.02
CA GLY A 237 -11.99 13.63 5.51
C GLY A 237 -12.44 12.57 6.53
N HIS A 238 -11.70 12.39 7.62
CA HIS A 238 -12.02 11.43 8.69
C HIS A 238 -12.82 12.07 9.84
N LEU A 239 -12.88 13.40 9.91
CA LEU A 239 -13.41 14.14 11.05
C LEU A 239 -14.88 13.79 11.36
N ALA A 240 -15.74 13.79 10.34
CA ALA A 240 -17.17 13.56 10.50
C ALA A 240 -17.49 12.13 10.94
N GLY A 241 -16.86 11.13 10.31
CA GLY A 241 -17.06 9.72 10.62
C GLY A 241 -16.48 9.35 11.98
N LEU A 242 -15.26 9.82 12.29
CA LEU A 242 -14.60 9.61 13.58
C LEU A 242 -15.47 10.13 14.73
N ALA A 243 -15.95 11.37 14.64
CA ALA A 243 -16.79 11.96 15.67
C ALA A 243 -18.10 11.20 15.85
N LYS A 244 -18.76 10.82 14.75
CA LYS A 244 -19.98 10.01 14.79
C LYS A 244 -19.77 8.69 15.53
N TYR A 245 -18.70 7.95 15.23
CA TYR A 245 -18.42 6.67 15.91
C TYR A 245 -18.00 6.87 17.36
N LEU A 246 -17.29 7.96 17.68
CA LEU A 246 -16.89 8.27 19.06
C LEU A 246 -18.11 8.59 19.95
N GLU A 247 -19.12 9.27 19.39
CA GLU A 247 -20.38 9.60 20.07
C GLU A 247 -21.31 8.39 20.21
N SER A 248 -21.51 7.63 19.12
CA SER A 248 -22.61 6.68 19.00
C SER A 248 -22.23 5.21 19.25
N ASP A 249 -20.96 4.83 19.11
CA ASP A 249 -20.57 3.42 19.19
C ASP A 249 -20.58 2.92 20.64
N THR A 250 -21.29 1.82 20.88
CA THR A 250 -21.47 1.21 22.21
C THR A 250 -20.74 -0.12 22.35
N GLU A 251 -20.22 -0.67 21.26
CA GLU A 251 -19.47 -1.92 21.29
C GLU A 251 -18.18 -1.77 22.12
N ALA A 252 -17.75 -2.87 22.76
CA ALA A 252 -16.54 -2.90 23.56
C ALA A 252 -15.30 -2.68 22.68
N PRO A 253 -14.38 -1.76 23.04
CA PRO A 253 -13.30 -1.36 22.14
C PRO A 253 -12.36 -2.50 21.72
N GLY A 254 -11.96 -3.37 22.65
CA GLY A 254 -11.02 -4.46 22.37
C GLY A 254 -11.52 -5.46 21.30
N PRO A 255 -12.69 -6.11 21.49
CA PRO A 255 -13.27 -7.00 20.49
C PRO A 255 -13.56 -6.32 19.14
N LEU A 256 -14.03 -5.07 19.16
CA LEU A 256 -14.31 -4.31 17.95
C LEU A 256 -13.03 -4.03 17.16
N ARG A 257 -11.95 -3.59 17.84
CA ARG A 257 -10.65 -3.41 17.20
C ARG A 257 -10.16 -4.70 16.57
N ALA A 258 -10.23 -5.81 17.29
CA ALA A 258 -9.81 -7.11 16.78
C ALA A 258 -10.60 -7.53 15.52
N SER A 259 -11.90 -7.24 15.44
CA SER A 259 -12.71 -7.55 14.26
C SER A 259 -12.39 -6.64 13.05
N LEU A 260 -12.00 -5.39 13.31
CA LEU A 260 -11.53 -4.43 12.31
C LEU A 260 -10.11 -4.73 11.81
N GLU A 261 -9.34 -5.49 12.58
CA GLU A 261 -8.01 -6.03 12.22
C GLU A 261 -8.06 -7.43 11.61
N ASP A 262 -9.11 -8.21 11.87
CA ASP A 262 -9.18 -9.57 11.36
C ASP A 262 -9.26 -9.61 9.84
N VAL A 263 -8.58 -10.57 9.22
CA VAL A 263 -8.68 -10.79 7.77
C VAL A 263 -8.85 -12.27 7.53
N PRO A 264 -10.04 -12.72 7.09
CA PRO A 264 -10.27 -14.13 6.87
C PRO A 264 -9.24 -14.67 5.89
N LYS A 265 -8.52 -15.70 6.33
CA LYS A 265 -7.56 -16.42 5.52
C LYS A 265 -8.35 -17.19 4.46
N LYS A 266 -8.46 -16.65 3.24
CA LYS A 266 -8.95 -17.43 2.11
C LYS A 266 -8.05 -18.66 1.94
N ARG A 267 -8.66 -19.84 1.84
CA ARG A 267 -7.99 -21.08 1.49
C ARG A 267 -7.54 -20.96 0.03
N ASN A 268 -6.33 -20.43 -0.16
CA ASN A 268 -5.74 -20.18 -1.47
C ASN A 268 -5.18 -21.47 -2.07
N ILE A 269 -6.05 -22.46 -2.32
CA ILE A 269 -5.66 -23.56 -3.19
C ILE A 269 -5.59 -22.98 -4.60
N PRO A 270 -4.45 -23.07 -5.30
CA PRO A 270 -4.28 -22.44 -6.59
C PRO A 270 -4.88 -23.33 -7.68
N TRP A 271 -6.19 -23.57 -7.61
CA TRP A 271 -6.94 -24.50 -8.45
C TRP A 271 -6.68 -24.28 -9.93
N ILE A 272 -6.62 -23.03 -10.41
CA ILE A 272 -6.31 -22.73 -11.81
C ILE A 272 -4.94 -23.30 -12.20
N THR A 273 -3.91 -23.10 -11.37
CA THR A 273 -2.57 -23.65 -11.65
C THR A 273 -2.54 -25.17 -11.55
N LEU A 274 -3.29 -25.76 -10.62
CA LEU A 274 -3.42 -27.21 -10.48
C LEU A 274 -4.18 -27.83 -11.66
N THR A 275 -5.20 -27.15 -12.17
CA THR A 275 -5.97 -27.57 -13.35
C THR A 275 -5.11 -27.50 -14.59
N ILE A 276 -4.41 -26.37 -14.84
CA ILE A 276 -3.48 -26.26 -15.98
C ILE A 276 -2.40 -27.34 -15.88
N LEU A 277 -1.85 -27.57 -14.68
CA LEU A 277 -0.87 -28.63 -14.46
C LEU A 277 -1.46 -30.02 -14.76
N ALA A 278 -2.65 -30.32 -14.25
CA ALA A 278 -3.31 -31.60 -14.49
C ALA A 278 -3.60 -31.82 -15.99
N VAL A 279 -4.07 -30.77 -16.70
CA VAL A 279 -4.29 -30.82 -18.15
C VAL A 279 -2.99 -31.07 -18.90
N VAL A 280 -1.90 -30.39 -18.54
CA VAL A 280 -0.60 -30.59 -19.18
C VAL A 280 -0.04 -31.99 -18.90
N LEU A 281 -0.08 -32.45 -17.66
CA LEU A 281 0.38 -33.80 -17.30
C LEU A 281 -0.47 -34.88 -17.99
N ALA A 282 -1.79 -34.70 -18.03
CA ALA A 282 -2.69 -35.58 -18.76
C ALA A 282 -2.42 -35.56 -20.27
N GLY A 283 -2.22 -34.39 -20.85
CA GLY A 283 -1.87 -34.23 -22.27
C GLY A 283 -0.55 -34.91 -22.62
N ILE A 284 0.46 -34.79 -21.76
CA ILE A 284 1.74 -35.49 -21.90
C ILE A 284 1.53 -37.01 -21.79
N ALA A 285 0.81 -37.49 -20.77
CA ALA A 285 0.55 -38.91 -20.57
C ALA A 285 -0.24 -39.54 -21.73
N VAL A 286 -1.28 -38.86 -22.22
CA VAL A 286 -2.04 -39.27 -23.40
C VAL A 286 -1.18 -39.21 -24.66
N GLY A 287 -0.32 -38.20 -24.80
CA GLY A 287 0.66 -38.09 -25.87
C GLY A 287 1.62 -39.28 -25.92
N PHE A 288 2.15 -39.70 -24.75
CA PHE A 288 2.97 -40.91 -24.64
C PHE A 288 2.17 -42.19 -24.94
N TYR A 289 0.92 -42.28 -24.50
CA TYR A 289 0.06 -43.46 -24.69
C TYR A 289 -0.39 -43.64 -26.16
N ARG A 290 -0.74 -42.54 -26.85
CA ARG A 290 -1.29 -42.57 -28.22
C ARG A 290 -0.25 -42.36 -29.31
N GLY A 291 0.75 -41.51 -29.08
CA GLY A 291 1.72 -41.06 -30.07
C GLY A 291 3.16 -41.56 -29.84
N GLY A 292 3.38 -42.37 -28.80
CA GLY A 292 4.70 -42.89 -28.43
C GLY A 292 5.64 -41.82 -27.87
N LEU A 293 6.93 -42.16 -27.75
CA LEU A 293 7.95 -41.29 -27.15
C LEU A 293 8.10 -39.94 -27.87
N GLY A 294 7.89 -39.90 -29.19
CA GLY A 294 8.06 -38.69 -30.00
C GLY A 294 7.12 -37.56 -29.60
N VAL A 295 5.82 -37.82 -29.55
CA VAL A 295 4.81 -36.80 -29.21
C VAL A 295 4.96 -36.32 -27.76
N GLY A 296 5.24 -37.23 -26.83
CA GLY A 296 5.50 -36.88 -25.42
C GLY A 296 6.72 -35.95 -25.25
N THR A 297 7.83 -36.24 -25.95
CA THR A 297 9.03 -35.38 -25.91
C THR A 297 8.80 -34.01 -26.54
N GLU A 298 7.99 -33.93 -27.61
CA GLU A 298 7.64 -32.66 -28.24
C GLU A 298 6.82 -31.76 -27.30
N LEU A 299 5.82 -32.32 -26.61
CA LEU A 299 5.00 -31.58 -25.65
C LEU A 299 5.83 -31.09 -24.45
N LEU A 300 6.79 -31.88 -23.98
CA LEU A 300 7.75 -31.46 -22.95
C LEU A 300 8.68 -30.34 -23.44
N ALA A 301 9.15 -30.43 -24.68
CA ALA A 301 10.00 -29.40 -25.29
C ALA A 301 9.24 -28.07 -25.44
N VAL A 302 7.99 -28.12 -25.92
CA VAL A 302 7.08 -26.96 -25.99
C VAL A 302 6.89 -26.35 -24.60
N TRP A 303 6.59 -27.16 -23.59
CA TRP A 303 6.45 -26.68 -22.22
C TRP A 303 7.70 -25.97 -21.71
N ALA A 304 8.86 -26.60 -21.86
CA ALA A 304 10.14 -26.02 -21.43
C ALA A 304 10.45 -24.72 -22.19
N MET A 305 10.16 -24.69 -23.49
CA MET A 305 10.40 -23.53 -24.35
C MET A 305 9.53 -22.33 -23.95
N TYR A 306 8.21 -22.50 -23.80
CA TYR A 306 7.34 -21.38 -23.45
C TYR A 306 7.56 -20.91 -22.01
N THR A 307 7.63 -21.84 -21.05
CA THR A 307 7.80 -21.46 -19.64
C THR A 307 9.20 -20.90 -19.36
N GLY A 308 10.24 -21.54 -19.88
CA GLY A 308 11.63 -21.11 -19.75
C GLY A 308 11.96 -19.89 -20.60
N GLY A 309 11.58 -19.90 -21.88
CA GLY A 309 11.85 -18.83 -22.83
C GLY A 309 11.20 -17.50 -22.44
N LEU A 310 9.91 -17.50 -22.07
CA LEU A 310 9.24 -16.27 -21.66
C LEU A 310 9.71 -15.78 -20.29
N ALA A 311 10.05 -16.66 -19.35
CA ALA A 311 10.68 -16.28 -18.09
C ALA A 311 12.06 -15.64 -18.33
N GLY A 312 12.86 -16.23 -19.22
CA GLY A 312 14.14 -15.70 -19.68
C GLY A 312 13.99 -14.34 -20.36
N LEU A 313 13.00 -14.18 -21.23
CA LEU A 313 12.67 -12.91 -21.89
C LEU A 313 12.27 -11.84 -20.88
N GLY A 314 11.45 -12.17 -19.88
CA GLY A 314 11.15 -11.25 -18.77
C GLY A 314 12.39 -10.83 -18.00
N CYS A 315 13.29 -11.78 -17.72
CA CYS A 315 14.57 -11.50 -17.04
C CYS A 315 15.50 -10.63 -17.91
N LEU A 316 15.53 -10.86 -19.22
CA LEU A 316 16.27 -10.08 -20.20
C LEU A 316 15.74 -8.66 -20.30
N LEU A 317 14.41 -8.49 -20.39
CA LEU A 317 13.75 -7.20 -20.42
C LEU A 317 14.04 -6.39 -19.15
N ALA A 318 14.24 -7.05 -18.00
CA ALA A 318 14.66 -6.38 -16.76
C ALA A 318 16.13 -5.89 -16.77
N GLY A 319 16.91 -6.15 -17.82
CA GLY A 319 18.34 -5.81 -17.89
C GLY A 319 19.21 -6.63 -16.92
N SER A 320 18.73 -7.83 -16.57
CA SER A 320 19.39 -8.70 -15.59
C SER A 320 20.71 -9.26 -16.10
N HIS A 321 21.54 -9.75 -15.20
CA HIS A 321 22.78 -10.44 -15.52
C HIS A 321 22.50 -11.72 -16.35
N PRO A 322 23.37 -12.11 -17.30
CA PRO A 322 23.19 -13.31 -18.11
C PRO A 322 22.95 -14.59 -17.29
N LEU A 323 23.64 -14.74 -16.17
CA LEU A 323 23.41 -15.87 -15.25
C LEU A 323 22.02 -15.86 -14.60
N SER A 324 21.45 -14.69 -14.33
CA SER A 324 20.07 -14.54 -13.83
C SER A 324 19.06 -14.97 -14.90
N ILE A 325 19.35 -14.67 -16.17
CA ILE A 325 18.54 -15.09 -17.33
C ILE A 325 18.60 -16.60 -17.51
N LEU A 326 19.79 -17.20 -17.50
CA LEU A 326 19.96 -18.65 -17.56
C LEU A 326 19.24 -19.35 -16.40
N THR A 327 19.36 -18.78 -15.20
CA THR A 327 18.63 -19.27 -14.03
C THR A 327 17.12 -19.24 -14.27
N ALA A 328 16.56 -18.13 -14.78
CA ALA A 328 15.14 -18.04 -15.11
C ALA A 328 14.70 -19.13 -16.11
N ILE A 329 15.46 -19.33 -17.18
CA ILE A 329 15.17 -20.32 -18.24
C ILE A 329 15.16 -21.73 -17.68
N VAL A 330 16.18 -22.10 -16.89
CA VAL A 330 16.31 -23.45 -16.34
C VAL A 330 15.28 -23.70 -15.23
N VAL A 331 15.02 -22.70 -14.40
CA VAL A 331 14.17 -22.85 -13.22
C VAL A 331 12.70 -22.85 -13.62
N ALA A 332 12.24 -22.04 -14.57
CA ALA A 332 10.81 -21.86 -14.88
C ALA A 332 10.02 -23.15 -15.18
N PRO A 333 10.52 -24.10 -16.00
CA PRO A 333 9.80 -25.34 -16.32
C PRO A 333 9.47 -26.20 -15.10
N PHE A 334 10.26 -26.07 -14.03
CA PHE A 334 10.05 -26.84 -12.78
C PHE A 334 9.08 -26.18 -11.80
N LYS A 335 8.51 -25.01 -12.11
CA LYS A 335 7.56 -24.30 -11.24
C LYS A 335 6.45 -25.19 -10.66
N PRO A 336 5.82 -26.12 -11.43
CA PRO A 336 4.78 -26.98 -10.88
C PRO A 336 5.23 -27.90 -9.75
N PHE A 337 6.52 -28.29 -9.74
CA PHE A 337 7.09 -29.15 -8.70
C PHE A 337 7.53 -28.35 -7.45
N ARG A 338 7.41 -27.03 -7.48
CA ARG A 338 7.78 -26.13 -6.37
C ARG A 338 6.74 -25.04 -6.12
N LEU A 339 5.53 -25.45 -5.71
CA LEU A 339 4.38 -24.54 -5.52
C LEU A 339 4.65 -23.34 -4.60
N SER A 340 5.62 -23.42 -3.70
CA SER A 340 5.88 -22.38 -2.69
C SER A 340 6.81 -21.25 -3.16
N ILE A 341 7.64 -21.45 -4.19
CA ILE A 341 8.68 -20.47 -4.57
C ILE A 341 8.49 -19.99 -6.02
N PRO A 342 8.25 -18.68 -6.23
CA PRO A 342 8.13 -18.10 -7.56
C PRO A 342 9.41 -18.28 -8.40
N THR A 343 9.27 -18.49 -9.70
CA THR A 343 10.40 -18.61 -10.64
C THR A 343 11.34 -17.40 -10.58
N GLY A 344 10.77 -16.19 -10.53
CA GLY A 344 11.53 -14.95 -10.45
C GLY A 344 12.34 -14.79 -9.16
N ALA A 345 12.03 -15.52 -8.09
CA ALA A 345 12.80 -15.46 -6.85
C ALA A 345 14.23 -15.99 -7.03
N PHE A 346 14.40 -17.05 -7.83
CA PHE A 346 15.73 -17.60 -8.12
C PHE A 346 16.56 -16.65 -8.98
N ALA A 347 15.96 -16.11 -10.05
CA ALA A 347 16.63 -15.13 -10.91
C ALA A 347 17.00 -13.86 -10.14
N ALA A 348 16.09 -13.35 -9.30
CA ALA A 348 16.33 -12.18 -8.45
C ALA A 348 17.40 -12.45 -7.37
N LEU A 349 17.46 -13.66 -6.81
CA LEU A 349 18.51 -14.04 -5.85
C LEU A 349 19.88 -14.09 -6.53
N VAL A 350 19.96 -14.64 -7.74
CA VAL A 350 21.20 -14.66 -8.54
C VAL A 350 21.60 -13.23 -8.89
N GLU A 351 20.66 -12.38 -9.32
CA GLU A 351 20.92 -10.97 -9.59
C GLU A 351 21.46 -10.24 -8.36
N ALA A 352 20.81 -10.42 -7.21
CA ALA A 352 21.21 -9.78 -5.95
C ALA A 352 22.58 -10.27 -5.44
N ARG A 353 23.01 -11.48 -5.81
CA ARG A 353 24.34 -11.99 -5.45
C ARG A 353 25.43 -11.52 -6.40
N LEU A 354 25.16 -11.50 -7.70
CA LEU A 354 26.14 -11.14 -8.72
C LEU A 354 26.31 -9.62 -8.84
N ARG A 355 25.20 -8.89 -8.80
CA ARG A 355 25.17 -7.42 -8.75
C ARG A 355 24.69 -6.98 -7.38
N LYS A 356 25.51 -7.27 -6.37
CA LYS A 356 25.21 -6.93 -4.98
C LYS A 356 24.83 -5.44 -4.88
N PRO A 357 23.64 -5.12 -4.35
CA PRO A 357 23.27 -3.75 -4.08
C PRO A 357 24.24 -3.15 -3.04
N ALA A 358 24.80 -1.99 -3.37
CA ALA A 358 25.66 -1.23 -2.47
C ALA A 358 24.80 -0.39 -1.53
N TYR A 359 25.39 0.06 -0.41
CA TYR A 359 24.70 0.97 0.53
C TYR A 359 24.21 2.24 -0.18
N GLU A 360 24.99 2.78 -1.12
CA GLU A 360 24.58 3.94 -1.93
C GLU A 360 23.33 3.68 -2.79
N ASP A 361 23.14 2.46 -3.29
CA ASP A 361 21.93 2.12 -4.07
C ASP A 361 20.69 2.23 -3.18
N PHE A 362 20.81 1.95 -1.89
CA PHE A 362 19.71 2.10 -0.95
C PHE A 362 19.43 3.56 -0.58
N LEU A 363 20.46 4.40 -0.50
CA LEU A 363 20.30 5.85 -0.27
C LEU A 363 19.60 6.53 -1.45
N LYS A 364 20.00 6.16 -2.67
CA LYS A 364 19.44 6.71 -3.92
C LYS A 364 18.14 6.02 -4.34
N LEU A 365 17.74 4.98 -3.62
CA LEU A 365 16.61 4.11 -3.99
C LEU A 365 15.31 4.87 -4.16
N ARG A 366 15.03 5.77 -3.21
CA ARG A 366 13.81 6.58 -3.21
C ARG A 366 13.75 7.51 -4.42
N ASP A 367 14.88 8.07 -4.82
CA ASP A 367 14.96 9.03 -5.93
C ASP A 367 14.94 8.28 -7.27
N ASP A 368 15.68 7.18 -7.38
CA ASP A 368 15.71 6.35 -8.59
C ASP A 368 14.36 5.67 -8.86
N ALA A 369 13.56 5.38 -7.83
CA ALA A 369 12.26 4.73 -7.98
C ALA A 369 11.18 5.60 -8.65
N GLN A 370 11.41 6.91 -8.80
CA GLN A 370 10.44 7.84 -9.40
C GLN A 370 10.41 7.79 -10.93
N SER A 371 11.45 7.25 -11.56
CA SER A 371 11.56 7.24 -13.03
C SER A 371 11.79 5.83 -13.55
N VAL A 372 11.24 5.52 -14.72
CA VAL A 372 11.49 4.24 -15.40
C VAL A 372 12.99 4.01 -15.58
N ARG A 373 13.75 5.05 -15.95
CA ARG A 373 15.21 4.94 -16.11
C ARG A 373 15.92 4.60 -14.79
N GLY A 374 15.47 5.14 -13.67
CA GLY A 374 16.03 4.85 -12.35
C GLY A 374 15.75 3.41 -11.89
N TRP A 375 14.60 2.84 -12.26
CA TRP A 375 14.30 1.41 -12.05
C TRP A 375 15.28 0.47 -12.75
N TYR A 376 15.77 0.86 -13.92
CA TYR A 376 16.82 0.12 -14.60
C TYR A 376 18.21 0.45 -14.07
N ARG A 377 18.47 1.67 -13.60
CA ARG A 377 19.79 2.10 -13.15
C ARG A 377 20.18 1.52 -11.79
N ASN A 378 19.27 1.60 -10.82
CA ASN A 378 19.53 1.22 -9.43
C ASN A 378 19.51 -0.31 -9.26
N ARG A 379 20.47 -0.85 -8.51
CA ARG A 379 20.62 -2.31 -8.38
C ARG A 379 19.47 -2.94 -7.59
N VAL A 380 18.91 -2.23 -6.62
CA VAL A 380 17.80 -2.73 -5.78
C VAL A 380 16.51 -2.82 -6.61
N THR A 381 16.14 -1.75 -7.31
CA THR A 381 14.97 -1.74 -8.20
C THR A 381 15.11 -2.75 -9.33
N ARG A 382 16.32 -2.93 -9.87
CA ARG A 382 16.58 -3.95 -10.88
C ARG A 382 16.30 -5.35 -10.39
N VAL A 383 16.70 -5.71 -9.16
CA VAL A 383 16.37 -7.02 -8.57
C VAL A 383 14.86 -7.23 -8.44
N VAL A 384 14.13 -6.18 -8.05
CA VAL A 384 12.66 -6.19 -8.01
C VAL A 384 12.07 -6.39 -9.41
N LEU A 385 12.59 -5.68 -10.40
CA LEU A 385 12.17 -5.80 -11.80
C LEU A 385 12.44 -7.20 -12.36
N THR A 386 13.61 -7.77 -12.08
CA THR A 386 13.97 -9.16 -12.40
C THR A 386 12.94 -10.12 -11.82
N PHE A 387 12.56 -9.95 -10.55
CA PHE A 387 11.54 -10.79 -9.93
C PHE A 387 10.19 -10.67 -10.64
N MET A 388 9.70 -9.44 -10.87
CA MET A 388 8.36 -9.19 -11.43
C MET A 388 8.24 -9.66 -12.88
N LEU A 389 9.16 -9.24 -13.76
CA LEU A 389 9.10 -9.57 -15.18
C LEU A 389 9.34 -11.06 -15.45
N THR A 390 10.22 -11.71 -14.69
CA THR A 390 10.43 -13.17 -14.79
C THR A 390 9.17 -13.94 -14.38
N ASN A 391 8.47 -13.50 -13.32
CA ASN A 391 7.23 -14.14 -12.89
C ASN A 391 6.09 -13.93 -13.89
N LEU A 392 6.00 -12.73 -14.49
CA LEU A 392 5.05 -12.43 -15.56
C LEU A 392 5.29 -13.32 -16.78
N GLY A 393 6.54 -13.40 -17.25
CA GLY A 393 6.93 -14.28 -18.36
C GLY A 393 6.62 -15.75 -18.08
N SER A 394 6.97 -16.25 -16.88
CA SER A 394 6.64 -17.62 -16.47
C SER A 394 5.13 -17.87 -16.43
N MET A 395 4.33 -16.89 -16.02
CA MET A 395 2.86 -17.00 -16.03
C MET A 395 2.33 -17.08 -17.46
N LEU A 396 2.73 -16.16 -18.34
CA LEU A 396 2.34 -16.17 -19.75
C LEU A 396 2.71 -17.48 -20.44
N GLY A 397 3.89 -18.04 -20.14
CA GLY A 397 4.31 -19.34 -20.67
C GLY A 397 3.41 -20.50 -20.25
N LEU A 398 2.89 -20.50 -19.02
CA LEU A 398 1.93 -21.51 -18.57
C LEU A 398 0.62 -21.44 -19.36
N TRP A 399 0.10 -20.24 -19.59
CA TRP A 399 -1.14 -20.03 -20.35
C TRP A 399 -0.99 -20.45 -21.81
N LEU A 400 0.09 -20.02 -22.48
CA LEU A 400 0.34 -20.38 -23.87
C LEU A 400 0.57 -21.88 -24.05
N THR A 401 1.29 -22.50 -23.13
CA THR A 401 1.48 -23.96 -23.18
C THR A 401 0.15 -24.69 -23.01
N GLY A 402 -0.69 -24.26 -22.06
CA GLY A 402 -2.03 -24.84 -21.87
C GLY A 402 -2.87 -24.77 -23.15
N PHE A 403 -2.88 -23.62 -23.82
CA PHE A 403 -3.60 -23.43 -25.08
C PHE A 403 -3.06 -24.35 -26.21
N GLN A 404 -1.74 -24.46 -26.33
CA GLN A 404 -1.14 -25.27 -27.40
C GLN A 404 -1.29 -26.78 -27.18
N VAL A 405 -1.17 -27.25 -25.93
CA VAL A 405 -1.43 -28.65 -25.57
C VAL A 405 -2.90 -28.99 -25.81
N TRP A 406 -3.82 -28.10 -25.44
CA TRP A 406 -5.24 -28.28 -25.69
C TRP A 406 -5.54 -28.45 -27.19
N ASN A 407 -5.00 -27.56 -28.04
CA ASN A 407 -5.22 -27.64 -29.49
C ASN A 407 -4.61 -28.90 -30.12
N LYS A 408 -3.50 -29.42 -29.60
CA LYS A 408 -2.86 -30.65 -30.12
C LYS A 408 -3.54 -31.94 -29.67
N VAL A 409 -4.19 -31.95 -28.51
CA VAL A 409 -4.80 -33.16 -27.92
C VAL A 409 -6.31 -33.23 -28.14
N GLY A 410 -6.99 -32.09 -28.22
CA GLY A 410 -8.43 -31.98 -28.46
C GLY A 410 -8.82 -31.73 -29.92
N GLY A 411 -7.84 -31.54 -30.81
CA GLY A 411 -8.02 -31.44 -32.26
C GLY A 411 -8.01 -32.79 -32.96
#